data_AF-A0A2U3V228-F1
#
_entry.id   AF-A0A2U3V228-F1
#
_cell.length_a   1.000
_cell.length_b   1.000
_cell.length_c   1.000
_cell.angle_alpha   90.00
_cell.angle_beta   90.00
_cell.angle_gamma   90.00
#
_symmetry.space_group_name_H-M   'P 1'
#
loop_
_entity.id
_entity.type
_entity.pdbx_description
1 polymer ?
#
loop_
_entity_poly.entity_id
_entity_poly.type
_entity_poly.pdbx_seq_one_letter_code
_entity_poly.pdbx_strand_id
1 'polypeptide(L)'
;MSEFTGECARLRRYHELPVWVVEDHQEVLPFIYRAIGSKHLPASNISFVHFDSHPDLLIPVNMPADTVFDKETLFGELSIENWIIPAVYAGHFSHVIWLHPTWAQQIREGRHHFLVGKDTSTTTIRVTSTDHYFLSDGLYVTEDQLENQKPLQLDVIMVKPYKLCNNQEENDTVSSAKKPKLALEDAENTASTNGESCSEGLEDSVTQRRDQTCLQPSCSCSSESQECHTSVSTGEILKILEKGDAFVLDIDLDFFSVKNPFKEMFTQEEYKILKELYQFKKPGTNLTEEDLVDCVDTRIHQLEDLEAAFADLCDGDDEETVQKWASYPRMESLVPLVQSLKKRMEAPDYEMVHQAGLTCDYSELPHHVSTEQEIEYLIQSVYYVLKNLPKPTVVTIARSSLDDYCPSEQVDTIQEKVISVLRSLYGSLDVHLVYSAESTSS
;
A
#
# COMPACT_ATOMS: atom_id res chain seq x y z
N MET A 1 5.39 -35.80 -26.26
CA MET A 1 6.54 -35.21 -26.99
C MET A 1 6.02 -34.38 -28.14
N SER A 2 5.89 -33.08 -27.91
CA SER A 2 6.03 -32.03 -28.92
C SER A 2 6.48 -30.80 -28.14
N GLU A 3 7.78 -30.72 -27.90
CA GLU A 3 8.42 -29.51 -27.39
C GLU A 3 8.20 -28.42 -28.44
N PHE A 4 7.26 -27.51 -28.17
CA PHE A 4 7.27 -26.21 -28.82
C PHE A 4 8.44 -25.42 -28.21
N THR A 5 9.64 -25.68 -28.72
CA THR A 5 10.74 -24.71 -28.64
C THR A 5 10.37 -23.53 -29.51
N GLY A 6 9.51 -22.64 -29.00
CA GLY A 6 9.32 -21.33 -29.58
C GLY A 6 10.61 -20.53 -29.39
N GLU A 7 11.22 -20.09 -30.49
CA GLU A 7 12.24 -19.03 -30.43
C GLU A 7 11.66 -17.88 -29.60
N CYS A 8 12.31 -17.53 -28.48
CA CYS A 8 11.92 -16.35 -27.70
C CYS A 8 12.06 -15.14 -28.62
N ALA A 9 10.95 -14.66 -29.17
CA ALA A 9 10.95 -13.54 -30.08
C ALA A 9 11.56 -12.34 -29.36
N ARG A 10 12.68 -11.83 -29.89
CA ARG A 10 13.43 -10.75 -29.25
C ARG A 10 12.51 -9.54 -29.00
N LEU A 11 12.37 -9.17 -27.73
CA LEU A 11 11.57 -8.02 -27.32
C LEU A 11 12.10 -6.73 -27.96
N ARG A 12 11.17 -5.87 -28.36
CA ARG A 12 11.46 -4.51 -28.81
C ARG A 12 11.88 -3.65 -27.63
N ARG A 13 12.61 -2.58 -27.92
CA ARG A 13 13.03 -1.59 -26.93
C ARG A 13 12.53 -0.23 -27.34
N TYR A 14 12.00 0.52 -26.38
CA TYR A 14 11.69 1.91 -26.60
C TYR A 14 12.97 2.75 -26.71
N HIS A 15 12.91 3.83 -27.48
CA HIS A 15 14.01 4.81 -27.55
C HIS A 15 14.11 5.60 -26.24
N GLU A 16 12.95 6.04 -25.73
CA GLU A 16 12.79 6.71 -24.44
C GLU A 16 11.84 5.87 -23.56
N LEU A 17 12.01 5.92 -22.25
CA LEU A 17 11.15 5.14 -21.33
C LEU A 17 9.74 5.73 -21.35
N PRO A 18 8.70 4.99 -21.78
CA PRO A 18 7.34 5.50 -21.73
C PRO A 18 6.84 5.57 -20.29
N VAL A 19 6.22 6.71 -19.96
CA VAL A 19 5.55 6.97 -18.68
C VAL A 19 4.12 7.37 -18.97
N TRP A 20 3.16 6.53 -18.58
CA TRP A 20 1.72 6.80 -18.74
C TRP A 20 1.17 7.28 -17.42
N VAL A 21 0.65 8.50 -17.39
CA VAL A 21 -0.01 9.08 -16.22
C VAL A 21 -1.51 9.12 -16.48
N VAL A 22 -2.26 8.38 -15.67
CA VAL A 22 -3.72 8.26 -15.73
C VAL A 22 -4.35 8.87 -14.48
N GLU A 23 -5.66 9.02 -14.49
CA GLU A 23 -6.36 9.46 -13.29
C GLU A 23 -6.71 8.26 -12.42
N ASP A 24 -7.63 7.42 -12.89
CA ASP A 24 -8.05 6.21 -12.20
C ASP A 24 -7.06 5.07 -12.45
N HIS A 25 -6.76 4.31 -11.40
CA HIS A 25 -5.66 3.36 -11.41
C HIS A 25 -5.78 2.24 -12.43
N GLN A 26 -6.98 1.69 -12.64
CA GLN A 26 -7.23 0.62 -13.61
C GLN A 26 -6.94 1.05 -15.07
N GLU A 27 -6.93 2.35 -15.37
CA GLU A 27 -6.66 2.88 -16.72
C GLU A 27 -5.22 2.65 -17.17
N VAL A 28 -4.32 2.23 -16.28
CA VAL A 28 -2.95 1.83 -16.65
C VAL A 28 -2.94 0.55 -17.49
N LEU A 29 -3.92 -0.34 -17.30
CA LEU A 29 -3.93 -1.69 -17.85
C LEU A 29 -3.92 -1.72 -19.40
N PRO A 30 -4.71 -0.90 -20.12
CA PRO A 30 -4.62 -0.76 -21.58
C PRO A 30 -3.19 -0.50 -22.10
N PHE A 31 -2.39 0.29 -21.38
CA PHE A 31 -1.04 0.64 -21.81
C PHE A 31 -0.04 -0.50 -21.60
N ILE A 32 -0.22 -1.26 -20.53
CA ILE A 32 0.52 -2.52 -20.29
C ILE A 32 0.17 -3.53 -21.38
N TYR A 33 -1.12 -3.73 -21.69
CA TYR A 33 -1.57 -4.65 -22.73
C TYR A 33 -1.05 -4.25 -24.11
N ARG A 34 -0.99 -2.95 -24.41
CA ARG A 34 -0.37 -2.43 -25.63
C ARG A 34 1.13 -2.72 -25.69
N ALA A 35 1.85 -2.61 -24.57
CA ALA A 35 3.28 -2.96 -24.51
C ALA A 35 3.52 -4.46 -24.71
N ILE A 36 2.61 -5.32 -24.24
CA ILE A 36 2.60 -6.77 -24.53
C ILE A 36 2.33 -7.02 -26.01
N GLY A 37 1.24 -6.49 -26.56
CA GLY A 37 0.84 -6.68 -27.97
C GLY A 37 1.86 -6.13 -28.98
N SER A 38 2.57 -5.06 -28.62
CA SER A 38 3.66 -4.49 -29.42
C SER A 38 5.02 -5.17 -29.21
N LYS A 39 5.08 -6.22 -28.36
CA LYS A 39 6.26 -7.03 -28.05
C LYS A 39 7.40 -6.25 -27.37
N HIS A 40 7.08 -5.22 -26.59
CA HIS A 40 8.03 -4.58 -25.68
C HIS A 40 8.08 -5.33 -24.34
N LEU A 41 6.93 -5.81 -23.87
CA LEU A 41 6.82 -6.76 -22.77
C LEU A 41 6.62 -8.19 -23.33
N PRO A 42 7.06 -9.23 -22.61
CA PRO A 42 6.72 -10.61 -22.95
C PRO A 42 5.22 -10.88 -22.77
N ALA A 43 4.72 -11.98 -23.32
CA ALA A 43 3.29 -12.33 -23.20
C ALA A 43 2.91 -12.86 -21.80
N SER A 44 3.89 -13.33 -21.02
CA SER A 44 3.70 -13.95 -19.71
C SER A 44 4.95 -13.79 -18.85
N ASN A 45 4.84 -14.14 -17.56
CA ASN A 45 5.92 -14.06 -16.58
C ASN A 45 6.51 -12.66 -16.40
N ILE A 46 5.66 -11.63 -16.49
CA ILE A 46 6.04 -10.25 -16.23
C ILE A 46 6.09 -10.05 -14.70
N SER A 47 7.18 -9.46 -14.22
CA SER A 47 7.24 -8.90 -12.86
C SER A 47 6.56 -7.53 -12.83
N PHE A 48 5.73 -7.31 -11.81
CA PHE A 48 4.99 -6.07 -11.60
C PHE A 48 5.43 -5.47 -10.26
N VAL A 49 6.06 -4.30 -10.29
CA VAL A 49 6.53 -3.58 -9.08
C VAL A 49 5.57 -2.44 -8.83
N HIS A 50 4.89 -2.48 -7.68
CA HIS A 50 3.76 -1.62 -7.36
C HIS A 50 4.05 -0.76 -6.14
N PHE A 51 4.07 0.57 -6.27
CA PHE A 51 4.16 1.50 -5.13
C PHE A 51 2.81 2.14 -4.88
N ASP A 52 2.20 1.83 -3.74
CA ASP A 52 0.81 2.19 -3.48
C ASP A 52 0.48 2.11 -1.98
N SER A 53 -0.50 2.91 -1.53
CA SER A 53 -1.12 2.73 -0.21
C SER A 53 -2.08 1.54 -0.14
N HIS A 54 -2.53 1.00 -1.27
CA HIS A 54 -3.48 -0.09 -1.43
C HIS A 54 -2.87 -1.26 -2.24
N PRO A 55 -3.35 -2.51 -2.06
CA PRO A 55 -2.81 -3.64 -2.83
C PRO A 55 -3.31 -3.74 -4.27
N ASP A 56 -4.55 -3.31 -4.53
CA ASP A 56 -5.32 -3.42 -5.79
C ASP A 56 -5.43 -4.84 -6.36
N LEU A 57 -5.52 -5.78 -5.41
CA LEU A 57 -5.61 -7.22 -5.68
C LEU A 57 -7.04 -7.76 -5.49
N LEU A 58 -8.07 -6.93 -5.33
CA LEU A 58 -9.44 -7.42 -5.30
C LEU A 58 -9.85 -7.93 -6.69
N ILE A 59 -11.04 -8.53 -6.74
CA ILE A 59 -11.60 -9.14 -7.93
C ILE A 59 -13.06 -8.68 -8.02
N PRO A 60 -13.55 -8.29 -9.21
CA PRO A 60 -14.98 -8.06 -9.37
C PRO A 60 -15.75 -9.36 -9.13
N VAL A 61 -16.45 -9.46 -7.99
CA VAL A 61 -17.01 -10.72 -7.46
C VAL A 61 -17.98 -11.41 -8.41
N ASN A 62 -18.66 -10.62 -9.25
CA ASN A 62 -19.70 -11.02 -10.20
C ASN A 62 -19.20 -11.11 -11.66
N MET A 63 -17.97 -10.71 -11.96
CA MET A 63 -17.45 -10.75 -13.34
C MET A 63 -17.09 -12.20 -13.73
N PRO A 64 -17.68 -12.76 -14.81
CA PRO A 64 -17.29 -14.06 -15.33
C PRO A 64 -15.79 -14.10 -15.67
N ALA A 65 -15.10 -15.17 -15.33
CA ALA A 65 -13.65 -15.27 -15.56
C ALA A 65 -13.27 -15.16 -17.05
N ASP A 66 -14.15 -15.60 -17.94
CA ASP A 66 -13.91 -15.56 -19.39
C ASP A 66 -13.91 -14.12 -19.95
N THR A 67 -14.48 -13.15 -19.23
CA THR A 67 -14.44 -11.72 -19.57
C THR A 67 -13.02 -11.20 -19.71
N VAL A 68 -12.06 -11.77 -18.96
CA VAL A 68 -10.64 -11.40 -19.03
C VAL A 68 -10.05 -11.51 -20.44
N PHE A 69 -10.61 -12.37 -21.29
CA PHE A 69 -10.14 -12.56 -22.66
C PHE A 69 -10.82 -11.65 -23.69
N ASP A 70 -11.81 -10.86 -23.28
CA ASP A 70 -12.40 -9.77 -24.05
C ASP A 70 -11.94 -8.44 -23.47
N LYS A 71 -10.92 -7.83 -24.07
CA LYS A 71 -10.32 -6.59 -23.58
C LYS A 71 -11.32 -5.44 -23.40
N GLU A 72 -12.34 -5.33 -24.25
CA GLU A 72 -13.24 -4.17 -24.25
C GLU A 72 -14.25 -4.31 -23.12
N THR A 73 -14.75 -5.54 -22.93
CA THR A 73 -15.61 -5.87 -21.80
C THR A 73 -14.82 -5.80 -20.50
N LEU A 74 -13.62 -6.41 -20.44
CA LEU A 74 -12.77 -6.39 -19.26
C LEU A 74 -12.53 -4.96 -18.77
N PHE A 75 -12.05 -4.05 -19.63
CA PHE A 75 -11.73 -2.69 -19.18
C PHE A 75 -12.95 -1.92 -18.65
N GLY A 76 -14.17 -2.29 -19.05
CA GLY A 76 -15.40 -1.68 -18.52
C GLY A 76 -15.88 -2.27 -17.19
N GLU A 77 -15.38 -3.44 -16.79
CA GLU A 77 -15.76 -4.15 -15.55
C GLU A 77 -14.75 -3.94 -14.41
N LEU A 78 -13.62 -3.29 -14.69
CA LEU A 78 -12.59 -3.03 -13.69
C LEU A 78 -12.82 -1.71 -12.96
N SER A 79 -12.30 -1.65 -11.75
CA SER A 79 -12.25 -0.47 -10.90
C SER A 79 -10.87 -0.35 -10.26
N ILE A 80 -10.63 0.77 -9.59
CA ILE A 80 -9.32 1.17 -9.06
C ILE A 80 -8.67 0.09 -8.18
N GLU A 81 -9.45 -0.72 -7.48
CA GLU A 81 -8.98 -1.69 -6.48
C GLU A 81 -8.88 -3.14 -6.98
N ASN A 82 -9.32 -3.44 -8.21
CA ASN A 82 -9.62 -4.83 -8.63
C ASN A 82 -9.02 -5.28 -9.97
N TRP A 83 -8.02 -4.57 -10.49
CA TRP A 83 -7.52 -4.73 -11.85
C TRP A 83 -6.28 -5.63 -11.99
N ILE A 84 -5.47 -5.82 -10.94
CA ILE A 84 -4.21 -6.58 -11.02
C ILE A 84 -4.48 -8.09 -11.15
N ILE A 85 -5.38 -8.66 -10.34
CA ILE A 85 -5.66 -10.10 -10.37
C ILE A 85 -6.24 -10.58 -11.72
N PRO A 86 -7.15 -9.85 -12.39
CA PRO A 86 -7.54 -10.16 -13.76
C PRO A 86 -6.37 -10.27 -14.74
N ALA A 87 -5.35 -9.41 -14.63
CA ALA A 87 -4.13 -9.51 -15.44
C ALA A 87 -3.24 -10.72 -15.09
N VAL A 88 -3.26 -11.16 -13.84
CA VAL A 88 -2.66 -12.44 -13.39
C VAL A 88 -3.40 -13.62 -14.01
N TYR A 89 -4.74 -13.62 -13.96
CA TYR A 89 -5.57 -14.69 -14.54
C TYR A 89 -5.39 -14.80 -16.06
N ALA A 90 -5.24 -13.66 -16.76
CA ALA A 90 -4.87 -13.60 -18.17
C ALA A 90 -3.50 -14.27 -18.47
N GLY A 91 -2.68 -14.50 -17.45
CA GLY A 91 -1.35 -15.13 -17.53
C GLY A 91 -0.22 -14.14 -17.81
N HIS A 92 -0.46 -12.84 -17.71
CA HIS A 92 0.54 -11.81 -17.97
C HIS A 92 1.50 -11.65 -16.79
N PHE A 93 0.94 -11.45 -15.59
CA PHE A 93 1.71 -11.29 -14.36
C PHE A 93 1.87 -12.64 -13.66
N SER A 94 3.09 -12.94 -13.22
CA SER A 94 3.38 -14.11 -12.37
C SER A 94 3.95 -13.71 -11.02
N HIS A 95 4.38 -12.46 -10.88
CA HIS A 95 5.02 -11.94 -9.69
C HIS A 95 4.64 -10.48 -9.49
N VAL A 96 3.93 -10.19 -8.40
CA VAL A 96 3.62 -8.84 -7.94
C VAL A 96 4.48 -8.52 -6.71
N ILE A 97 5.15 -7.38 -6.72
CA ILE A 97 5.91 -6.85 -5.59
C ILE A 97 5.20 -5.58 -5.14
N TRP A 98 4.49 -5.64 -4.03
CA TRP A 98 3.80 -4.48 -3.46
C TRP A 98 4.71 -3.79 -2.43
N LEU A 99 5.11 -2.57 -2.78
CA LEU A 99 5.95 -1.68 -1.99
C LEU A 99 5.07 -0.63 -1.33
N HIS A 100 4.75 -0.84 -0.07
CA HIS A 100 3.73 -0.05 0.62
C HIS A 100 4.34 0.86 1.69
N PRO A 101 3.73 2.01 1.99
CA PRO A 101 4.18 2.92 3.05
C PRO A 101 3.80 2.38 4.44
N THR A 102 4.28 3.03 5.49
CA THR A 102 4.13 2.54 6.88
C THR A 102 2.70 2.51 7.40
N TRP A 103 1.77 3.19 6.73
CA TRP A 103 0.35 3.27 7.10
C TRP A 103 -0.52 2.23 6.38
N ALA A 104 -0.01 1.59 5.32
CA ALA A 104 -0.71 0.56 4.57
C ALA A 104 -0.46 -0.81 5.22
N GLN A 105 -1.52 -1.47 5.73
CA GLN A 105 -1.42 -2.73 6.49
C GLN A 105 -2.48 -3.76 6.10
N GLN A 106 -3.08 -3.60 4.92
CA GLN A 106 -4.17 -4.47 4.43
C GLN A 106 -3.72 -5.93 4.23
N ILE A 107 -2.49 -6.13 3.73
CA ILE A 107 -1.88 -7.47 3.64
C ILE A 107 -0.61 -7.49 4.49
N ARG A 108 -0.38 -8.60 5.16
CA ARG A 108 0.79 -8.80 6.02
C ARG A 108 2.08 -8.81 5.19
N GLU A 109 3.14 -8.20 5.70
CA GLU A 109 4.45 -8.22 5.04
C GLU A 109 5.04 -9.64 4.96
N GLY A 110 5.73 -9.90 3.86
CA GLY A 110 6.34 -11.19 3.58
C GLY A 110 6.03 -11.70 2.18
N ARG A 111 6.31 -12.98 1.97
CA ARG A 111 6.08 -13.66 0.69
C ARG A 111 4.85 -14.54 0.80
N HIS A 112 3.96 -14.38 -0.15
CA HIS A 112 2.71 -15.11 -0.30
C HIS A 112 2.71 -15.84 -1.64
N HIS A 113 2.16 -17.04 -1.63
CA HIS A 113 2.02 -17.89 -2.81
C HIS A 113 0.63 -18.47 -2.83
N PHE A 114 -0.09 -18.23 -3.92
CA PHE A 114 -1.43 -18.75 -4.11
C PHE A 114 -1.75 -18.89 -5.59
N LEU A 115 -2.85 -19.57 -5.88
CA LEU A 115 -3.35 -19.77 -7.23
C LEU A 115 -4.49 -18.78 -7.49
N VAL A 116 -4.54 -18.25 -8.70
CA VAL A 116 -5.66 -17.51 -9.26
C VAL A 116 -6.32 -18.38 -10.33
N GLY A 117 -7.62 -18.59 -10.25
CA GLY A 117 -8.31 -19.49 -11.18
C GLY A 117 -9.77 -19.12 -11.38
N LYS A 118 -10.42 -19.86 -12.29
CA LYS A 118 -11.87 -19.82 -12.46
C LYS A 118 -12.50 -20.82 -11.50
N ASP A 119 -13.39 -20.34 -10.64
CA ASP A 119 -14.15 -21.22 -9.78
C ASP A 119 -15.17 -22.03 -10.62
N THR A 120 -15.19 -23.34 -10.40
CA THR A 120 -16.10 -24.29 -11.07
C THR A 120 -17.56 -24.04 -10.73
N SER A 121 -17.87 -23.46 -9.57
CA SER A 121 -19.25 -23.26 -9.11
C SER A 121 -19.86 -21.96 -9.60
N THR A 122 -19.15 -20.84 -9.45
CA THR A 122 -19.61 -19.49 -9.79
C THR A 122 -19.17 -19.02 -11.17
N THR A 123 -18.17 -19.67 -11.78
CA THR A 123 -17.53 -19.28 -13.05
C THR A 123 -16.77 -17.95 -13.06
N THR A 124 -16.63 -17.31 -11.89
CA THR A 124 -15.88 -16.06 -11.69
C THR A 124 -14.45 -16.35 -11.23
N ILE A 125 -13.61 -15.31 -11.14
CA ILE A 125 -12.22 -15.47 -10.69
C ILE A 125 -12.18 -15.58 -9.16
N ARG A 126 -11.43 -16.53 -8.65
CA ARG A 126 -11.19 -16.73 -7.20
C ARG A 126 -9.72 -17.08 -6.95
N VAL A 127 -9.32 -17.05 -5.68
CA VAL A 127 -7.95 -17.32 -5.25
C VAL A 127 -7.89 -18.37 -4.15
N THR A 128 -6.72 -19.00 -3.98
CA THR A 128 -6.47 -19.90 -2.84
C THR A 128 -5.77 -19.21 -1.67
N SER A 129 -5.64 -17.87 -1.68
CA SER A 129 -4.96 -17.16 -0.61
C SER A 129 -5.81 -17.14 0.67
N THR A 130 -5.18 -17.48 1.79
CA THR A 130 -5.79 -17.43 3.11
C THR A 130 -5.55 -16.11 3.84
N ASP A 131 -4.96 -15.11 3.17
CA ASP A 131 -4.83 -13.77 3.74
C ASP A 131 -6.23 -13.18 3.98
N HIS A 132 -6.38 -12.50 5.12
CA HIS A 132 -7.67 -11.91 5.49
C HIS A 132 -8.21 -10.94 4.43
N TYR A 133 -7.34 -10.29 3.64
CA TYR A 133 -7.70 -9.45 2.51
C TYR A 133 -8.58 -10.16 1.46
N PHE A 134 -8.38 -11.45 1.22
CA PHE A 134 -9.21 -12.21 0.27
C PHE A 134 -10.38 -12.91 0.96
N LEU A 135 -10.21 -13.32 2.23
CA LEU A 135 -11.28 -13.96 3.00
C LEU A 135 -12.41 -12.98 3.32
N SER A 136 -12.07 -11.71 3.60
CA SER A 136 -13.04 -10.66 3.92
C SER A 136 -13.98 -10.35 2.76
N ASP A 137 -13.50 -10.50 1.54
CA ASP A 137 -14.24 -10.19 0.30
C ASP A 137 -14.85 -11.43 -0.35
N GLY A 138 -14.81 -12.58 0.33
CA GLY A 138 -15.39 -13.82 -0.18
C GLY A 138 -14.68 -14.40 -1.41
N LEU A 139 -13.40 -14.08 -1.58
CA LEU A 139 -12.63 -14.42 -2.79
C LEU A 139 -11.89 -15.75 -2.72
N TYR A 140 -11.87 -16.39 -1.54
CA TYR A 140 -11.18 -17.66 -1.34
C TYR A 140 -12.02 -18.85 -1.78
N VAL A 141 -11.36 -19.80 -2.46
CA VAL A 141 -11.86 -21.15 -2.70
C VAL A 141 -10.73 -22.16 -2.55
N THR A 142 -11.09 -23.43 -2.44
CA THR A 142 -10.11 -24.54 -2.38
C THR A 142 -9.46 -24.77 -3.75
N GLU A 143 -8.27 -25.39 -3.76
CA GLU A 143 -7.53 -25.62 -5.01
C GLU A 143 -8.28 -26.53 -5.99
N ASP A 144 -9.01 -27.54 -5.50
CA ASP A 144 -9.77 -28.47 -6.35
C ASP A 144 -11.00 -27.84 -7.01
N GLN A 145 -11.45 -26.68 -6.52
CA GLN A 145 -12.52 -25.89 -7.12
C GLN A 145 -12.05 -24.97 -8.24
N LEU A 146 -10.73 -24.80 -8.44
CA LEU A 146 -10.17 -23.90 -9.44
C LEU A 146 -9.78 -24.60 -10.75
N GLU A 147 -10.29 -24.08 -11.85
CA GLU A 147 -9.84 -24.37 -13.20
C GLU A 147 -8.90 -23.27 -13.75
N ASN A 148 -8.09 -23.62 -14.76
CA ASN A 148 -7.18 -22.69 -15.45
C ASN A 148 -6.21 -21.93 -14.51
N GLN A 149 -5.75 -22.61 -13.46
CA GLN A 149 -4.94 -22.06 -12.39
C GLN A 149 -3.68 -21.34 -12.89
N LYS A 150 -3.44 -20.14 -12.35
CA LYS A 150 -2.23 -19.32 -12.54
C LYS A 150 -1.55 -19.15 -11.18
N PRO A 151 -0.29 -19.59 -11.01
CA PRO A 151 0.43 -19.32 -9.79
C PRO A 151 0.82 -17.85 -9.72
N LEU A 152 0.57 -17.23 -8.57
CA LEU A 152 1.02 -15.89 -8.25
C LEU A 152 1.98 -15.94 -7.05
N GLN A 153 3.13 -15.29 -7.21
CA GLN A 153 3.94 -14.88 -6.08
C GLN A 153 3.69 -13.40 -5.78
N LEU A 154 3.34 -13.11 -4.53
CA LEU A 154 3.19 -11.75 -4.01
C LEU A 154 4.26 -11.53 -2.94
N ASP A 155 5.14 -10.54 -3.13
CA ASP A 155 6.04 -10.07 -2.07
C ASP A 155 5.55 -8.70 -1.57
N VAL A 156 5.14 -8.65 -0.30
CA VAL A 156 4.65 -7.44 0.38
C VAL A 156 5.78 -6.86 1.23
N ILE A 157 6.23 -5.66 0.87
CA ILE A 157 7.45 -5.05 1.40
C ILE A 157 7.18 -3.61 1.83
N MET A 158 7.31 -3.34 3.13
CA MET A 158 7.19 -1.99 3.65
C MET A 158 8.40 -1.12 3.24
N VAL A 159 8.12 0.06 2.69
CA VAL A 159 9.09 1.12 2.40
C VAL A 159 9.12 2.09 3.58
N LYS A 160 10.27 2.16 4.25
CA LYS A 160 10.49 3.13 5.32
C LYS A 160 10.92 4.48 4.74
N PRO A 161 10.35 5.60 5.21
CA PRO A 161 10.80 6.93 4.80
C PRO A 161 12.28 7.14 5.11
N TYR A 162 13.01 7.68 4.14
CA TYR A 162 14.40 8.04 4.27
C TYR A 162 14.53 9.19 5.27
N LYS A 163 15.05 8.92 6.47
CA LYS A 163 15.37 9.97 7.43
C LYS A 163 16.85 10.33 7.27
N LEU A 164 17.15 11.59 6.97
CA LEU A 164 18.51 12.08 7.15
C LEU A 164 18.87 11.95 8.64
N CYS A 165 19.85 11.12 8.96
CA CYS A 165 20.55 11.27 10.23
C CYS A 165 21.27 12.62 10.18
N ASN A 166 20.80 13.60 10.93
CA ASN A 166 21.57 14.80 11.24
C ASN A 166 22.81 14.37 12.03
N ASN A 167 23.91 14.07 11.34
CA ASN A 167 25.22 14.22 11.94
C ASN A 167 25.41 15.74 12.13
N GLN A 168 25.32 16.20 13.37
CA GLN A 168 25.64 17.58 13.75
C GLN A 168 27.07 17.91 13.29
N GLU A 169 27.20 18.59 12.16
CA GLU A 169 28.21 19.64 12.03
C GLU A 169 27.69 20.86 12.81
N GLU A 170 27.93 20.87 14.12
CA GLU A 170 27.86 22.09 14.91
C GLU A 170 29.25 22.43 15.44
N ASN A 171 29.79 23.52 14.87
CA ASN A 171 30.84 24.41 15.40
C ASN A 171 32.30 24.12 15.06
N ASP A 172 32.67 24.27 13.78
CA ASP A 172 33.96 24.89 13.44
C ASP A 172 33.82 26.43 13.50
N THR A 173 33.81 26.96 14.72
CA THR A 173 34.07 28.38 14.94
C THR A 173 35.58 28.60 15.01
N VAL A 174 36.06 29.33 14.02
CA VAL A 174 37.38 29.94 13.86
C VAL A 174 38.04 30.32 15.19
N SER A 175 39.22 29.79 15.48
CA SER A 175 40.18 30.41 16.40
C SER A 175 41.61 30.22 15.93
N SER A 176 42.16 31.30 15.38
CA SER A 176 43.56 31.45 15.00
C SER A 176 44.49 31.42 16.21
N ALA A 177 45.58 30.66 16.07
CA ALA A 177 46.63 30.44 17.05
C ALA A 177 47.21 31.71 17.72
N LYS A 178 47.47 31.63 19.04
CA LYS A 178 48.79 31.90 19.66
C LYS A 178 48.82 31.46 21.14
N LYS A 179 50.00 30.98 21.54
CA LYS A 179 50.36 30.18 22.72
C LYS A 179 50.92 31.12 23.86
N PRO A 180 51.44 30.62 24.99
CA PRO A 180 50.78 30.47 26.31
C PRO A 180 51.49 31.23 27.47
N LYS A 181 50.90 31.32 28.68
CA LYS A 181 51.65 31.27 29.97
C LYS A 181 50.77 31.27 31.24
N LEU A 182 51.06 30.31 32.14
CA LEU A 182 51.24 30.37 33.63
C LEU A 182 50.68 31.62 34.37
N ALA A 183 50.00 31.58 35.52
CA ALA A 183 50.17 30.77 36.74
C ALA A 183 48.94 30.93 37.70
N LEU A 184 48.99 30.17 38.81
CA LEU A 184 48.47 30.38 40.20
C LEU A 184 47.86 31.78 40.51
N GLU A 185 46.94 32.02 41.44
CA GLU A 185 46.40 31.35 42.63
C GLU A 185 45.19 32.22 43.08
N ASP A 186 44.30 31.63 43.87
CA ASP A 186 43.55 32.24 44.99
C ASP A 186 42.54 33.40 44.82
N ALA A 187 41.62 33.32 45.80
CA ALA A 187 40.87 34.38 46.45
C ALA A 187 39.40 34.61 46.01
N GLU A 188 38.55 33.94 46.78
CA GLU A 188 37.58 34.57 47.70
C GLU A 188 36.36 35.33 47.17
N ASN A 189 35.21 34.84 47.68
CA ASN A 189 34.09 35.59 48.26
C ASN A 189 33.33 36.55 47.33
N THR A 190 32.03 36.32 47.12
CA THR A 190 31.09 36.74 48.16
C THR A 190 29.75 36.01 48.10
N ALA A 191 29.29 35.66 49.30
CA ALA A 191 27.97 35.18 49.69
C ALA A 191 26.84 36.06 49.14
N SER A 192 25.61 35.57 48.99
CA SER A 192 24.58 35.52 50.04
C SER A 192 23.25 35.24 49.29
N THR A 193 22.24 34.49 49.71
CA THR A 193 21.92 33.77 50.94
C THR A 193 20.57 33.07 50.71
N ASN A 194 20.44 31.94 51.41
CA ASN A 194 19.25 31.43 52.10
C ASN A 194 18.15 30.70 51.32
N GLY A 195 17.92 29.47 51.78
CA GLY A 195 16.65 28.79 51.67
C GLY A 195 16.72 27.29 51.99
N GLU A 196 17.15 26.96 53.20
CA GLU A 196 17.05 25.66 53.89
C GLU A 196 15.91 24.73 53.43
N SER A 197 16.16 23.43 53.22
CA SER A 197 16.26 22.44 54.30
C SER A 197 16.11 21.01 53.74
N CYS A 198 17.20 20.25 53.90
CA CYS A 198 17.34 18.89 54.41
C CYS A 198 16.10 17.98 54.53
N SER A 199 16.23 16.71 54.14
CA SER A 199 16.69 15.58 54.99
C SER A 199 16.24 14.25 54.37
N GLU A 200 17.16 13.38 53.97
CA GLU A 200 17.83 12.31 54.72
C GLU A 200 17.20 10.93 54.42
N GLY A 201 18.06 9.93 54.19
CA GLY A 201 17.65 8.55 53.95
C GLY A 201 18.77 7.67 53.43
N LEU A 202 19.71 7.40 54.33
CA LEU A 202 20.94 6.60 54.19
C LEU A 202 20.78 5.18 53.62
N GLU A 203 21.85 4.78 52.91
CA GLU A 203 22.77 3.62 53.15
C GLU A 203 22.16 2.31 53.69
N ASP A 204 22.60 1.10 53.33
CA ASP A 204 23.98 0.71 53.14
C ASP A 204 24.06 -0.74 52.62
N SER A 205 25.24 -1.10 52.11
CA SER A 205 26.00 -2.31 52.48
C SER A 205 26.59 -3.23 51.37
N VAL A 206 27.91 -3.02 51.16
CA VAL A 206 29.00 -3.98 51.48
C VAL A 206 29.50 -5.00 50.41
N THR A 207 30.57 -4.54 49.73
CA THR A 207 31.93 -5.12 49.53
C THR A 207 32.34 -6.09 48.38
N GLN A 208 33.36 -5.57 47.67
CA GLN A 208 34.69 -6.13 47.30
C GLN A 208 34.84 -7.12 46.12
N ARG A 209 35.48 -6.65 45.04
CA ARG A 209 36.95 -6.73 44.82
C ARG A 209 37.41 -5.84 43.64
N ARG A 210 38.66 -5.38 43.76
CA ARG A 210 39.42 -4.52 42.84
C ARG A 210 39.84 -5.27 41.57
N ASP A 211 39.93 -4.57 40.44
CA ASP A 211 41.22 -4.23 39.83
C ASP A 211 41.08 -3.09 38.82
N GLN A 212 41.90 -2.05 39.02
CA GLN A 212 42.11 -0.92 38.13
C GLN A 212 43.15 -1.29 37.07
N THR A 213 42.93 -0.94 35.81
CA THR A 213 44.01 -0.29 35.04
C THR A 213 43.48 0.55 33.87
N CYS A 214 43.93 1.79 33.89
CA CYS A 214 43.77 2.91 32.96
C CYS A 214 43.54 2.60 31.49
N LEU A 215 42.52 3.30 30.98
CA LEU A 215 42.33 3.76 29.61
C LEU A 215 43.42 4.77 29.20
N GLN A 216 43.95 4.65 27.98
CA GLN A 216 44.10 5.73 26.99
C GLN A 216 44.67 5.18 25.66
N PRO A 217 44.45 5.89 24.53
CA PRO A 217 44.02 5.31 23.26
C PRO A 217 45.15 5.14 22.24
N SER A 218 44.95 4.23 21.29
CA SER A 218 45.69 4.24 20.03
C SER A 218 44.71 4.14 18.87
N CYS A 219 44.67 5.22 18.10
CA CYS A 219 43.91 5.36 16.88
C CYS A 219 44.47 4.40 15.82
N SER A 220 43.60 3.67 15.13
CA SER A 220 43.90 3.12 13.81
C SER A 220 42.67 3.35 12.93
N CYS A 221 42.85 4.19 11.92
CA CYS A 221 41.84 4.52 10.94
C CYS A 221 41.65 3.33 9.98
N SER A 222 40.41 2.92 9.76
CA SER A 222 40.02 2.19 8.56
C SER A 222 38.67 2.73 8.08
N SER A 223 38.69 3.15 6.83
CA SER A 223 37.62 3.78 6.08
C SER A 223 36.40 2.86 5.99
N GLU A 224 35.31 3.24 6.64
CA GLU A 224 33.99 2.67 6.37
C GLU A 224 33.12 3.79 5.79
N SER A 225 32.83 3.68 4.50
CA SER A 225 31.77 4.44 3.85
C SER A 225 30.44 4.04 4.48
N GLN A 226 29.89 4.94 5.29
CA GLN A 226 28.69 4.72 6.08
C GLN A 226 27.45 4.80 5.17
N GLU A 227 27.03 3.67 4.61
CA GLU A 227 25.77 3.53 3.89
C GLU A 227 24.60 3.61 4.87
N CYS A 228 23.69 4.57 4.63
CA CYS A 228 22.46 4.75 5.40
C CYS A 228 21.49 3.61 5.09
N HIS A 229 21.25 2.74 6.09
CA HIS A 229 20.34 1.60 6.00
C HIS A 229 18.88 2.02 5.78
N THR A 230 18.45 2.14 4.54
CA THR A 230 17.05 1.90 4.17
C THR A 230 16.85 0.38 4.14
N SER A 231 16.18 -0.18 5.14
CA SER A 231 16.00 -1.64 5.30
C SER A 231 14.98 -2.25 4.33
N VAL A 232 14.85 -1.71 3.11
CA VAL A 232 14.26 -2.46 2.00
C VAL A 232 15.38 -3.36 1.53
N SER A 233 15.20 -4.68 1.56
CA SER A 233 16.16 -5.60 0.98
C SER A 233 16.08 -5.47 -0.55
N THR A 234 16.66 -4.40 -1.09
CA THR A 234 16.79 -4.19 -2.54
C THR A 234 17.46 -5.39 -3.20
N GLY A 235 18.31 -6.10 -2.46
CA GLY A 235 18.88 -7.39 -2.86
C GLY A 235 17.87 -8.53 -3.04
N GLU A 236 16.72 -8.53 -2.35
CA GLU A 236 15.63 -9.47 -2.60
C GLU A 236 14.85 -9.11 -3.86
N ILE A 237 14.50 -7.83 -4.03
CA ILE A 237 13.81 -7.33 -5.23
C ILE A 237 14.68 -7.57 -6.47
N LEU A 238 15.98 -7.31 -6.38
CA LEU A 238 16.94 -7.60 -7.45
C LEU A 238 16.94 -9.07 -7.84
N LYS A 239 17.03 -10.00 -6.89
CA LYS A 239 16.99 -11.45 -7.18
C LYS A 239 15.70 -11.89 -7.85
N ILE A 240 14.60 -11.18 -7.58
CA ILE A 240 13.31 -11.41 -8.24
C ILE A 240 13.40 -10.94 -9.70
N LEU A 241 13.82 -9.69 -9.91
CA LEU A 241 13.89 -9.07 -11.23
C LEU A 241 14.98 -9.68 -12.12
N GLU A 242 16.07 -10.20 -11.57
CA GLU A 242 17.15 -10.90 -12.30
C GLU A 242 16.66 -12.19 -12.99
N LYS A 243 15.54 -12.77 -12.55
CA LYS A 243 14.93 -13.95 -13.19
C LYS A 243 14.12 -13.59 -14.43
N GLY A 244 13.74 -12.33 -14.61
CA GLY A 244 12.91 -11.84 -15.70
C GLY A 244 13.68 -10.93 -16.66
N ASP A 245 13.27 -10.93 -17.93
CA ASP A 245 13.87 -10.05 -18.94
C ASP A 245 13.26 -8.63 -18.96
N ALA A 246 12.10 -8.44 -18.31
CA ALA A 246 11.32 -7.20 -18.33
C ALA A 246 10.38 -7.10 -17.11
N PHE A 247 10.16 -5.88 -16.61
CA PHE A 247 9.17 -5.59 -15.57
C PHE A 247 8.45 -4.27 -15.84
N VAL A 248 7.25 -4.15 -15.27
CA VAL A 248 6.45 -2.92 -15.21
C VAL A 248 6.66 -2.27 -13.85
N LEU A 249 6.91 -0.96 -13.84
CA LEU A 249 6.93 -0.15 -12.64
C LEU A 249 5.63 0.65 -12.59
N ASP A 250 4.84 0.41 -11.56
CA ASP A 250 3.61 1.13 -11.28
C ASP A 250 3.76 1.94 -9.99
N ILE A 251 3.27 3.17 -10.02
CA ILE A 251 3.35 4.12 -8.90
C ILE A 251 2.02 4.84 -8.79
N ASP A 252 1.20 4.48 -7.82
CA ASP A 252 0.11 5.34 -7.40
C ASP A 252 0.66 6.49 -6.54
N LEU A 253 0.16 7.70 -6.78
CA LEU A 253 0.59 8.89 -6.06
C LEU A 253 0.09 8.91 -4.61
N ASP A 254 -0.94 8.13 -4.28
CA ASP A 254 -1.40 7.98 -2.91
C ASP A 254 -0.38 7.30 -1.98
N PHE A 255 0.63 6.60 -2.55
CA PHE A 255 1.77 6.05 -1.81
C PHE A 255 2.49 7.15 -1.00
N PHE A 256 2.48 8.38 -1.51
CA PHE A 256 3.17 9.52 -0.89
C PHE A 256 2.29 10.27 0.11
N SER A 257 0.98 10.22 -0.07
CA SER A 257 -0.01 10.88 0.79
C SER A 257 -1.39 10.35 0.45
N VAL A 258 -2.11 9.82 1.44
CA VAL A 258 -3.40 9.16 1.22
C VAL A 258 -4.48 9.70 2.16
N LYS A 259 -5.69 9.87 1.62
CA LYS A 259 -6.92 10.13 2.33
C LYS A 259 -7.80 8.89 2.23
N ASN A 260 -8.46 8.59 3.34
CA ASN A 260 -9.67 7.78 3.35
C ASN A 260 -10.86 8.73 3.13
N PRO A 261 -11.47 8.77 1.93
CA PRO A 261 -12.53 9.73 1.62
C PRO A 261 -13.77 9.56 2.50
N PHE A 262 -14.07 8.33 2.94
CA PHE A 262 -15.23 8.03 3.78
C PHE A 262 -15.17 8.67 5.18
N LYS A 263 -13.96 8.96 5.70
CA LYS A 263 -13.80 9.64 7.00
C LYS A 263 -14.29 11.08 7.00
N GLU A 264 -14.32 11.73 5.83
CA GLU A 264 -14.82 13.10 5.70
C GLU A 264 -16.34 13.11 5.44
N MET A 265 -16.87 12.04 4.83
CA MET A 265 -18.30 11.90 4.53
C MET A 265 -19.15 11.56 5.76
N PHE A 266 -18.66 10.65 6.62
CA PHE A 266 -19.43 10.10 7.73
C PHE A 266 -18.95 10.58 9.09
N THR A 267 -19.88 10.72 10.04
CA THR A 267 -19.52 11.02 11.43
C THR A 267 -18.84 9.82 12.09
N GLN A 268 -18.11 10.07 13.18
CA GLN A 268 -17.45 8.99 13.94
C GLN A 268 -18.44 7.93 14.47
N GLU A 269 -19.68 8.32 14.79
CA GLU A 269 -20.70 7.39 15.26
C GLU A 269 -21.26 6.55 14.10
N GLU A 270 -21.55 7.16 12.95
CA GLU A 270 -21.97 6.44 11.73
C GLU A 270 -20.89 5.44 11.30
N TYR A 271 -19.63 5.85 11.31
CA TYR A 271 -18.50 4.98 10.97
C TYR A 271 -18.34 3.82 11.95
N LYS A 272 -18.61 4.04 13.23
CA LYS A 272 -18.61 2.97 14.25
C LYS A 272 -19.74 1.97 14.01
N ILE A 273 -20.92 2.44 13.60
CA ILE A 273 -22.05 1.57 13.25
C ILE A 273 -21.73 0.76 11.98
N LEU A 274 -21.14 1.39 10.95
CA LEU A 274 -20.69 0.68 9.76
C LEU A 274 -19.67 -0.42 10.11
N LYS A 275 -18.69 -0.12 10.96
CA LYS A 275 -17.73 -1.12 11.46
C LYS A 275 -18.40 -2.29 12.18
N GLU A 276 -19.51 -2.07 12.88
CA GLU A 276 -20.27 -3.14 13.53
C GLU A 276 -21.03 -4.00 12.53
N LEU A 277 -21.76 -3.37 11.60
CA LEU A 277 -22.55 -4.05 10.57
C LEU A 277 -21.67 -4.88 9.63
N TYR A 278 -20.53 -4.33 9.20
CA TYR A 278 -19.64 -4.96 8.23
C TYR A 278 -18.53 -5.79 8.87
N GLN A 279 -18.46 -5.88 10.20
CA GLN A 279 -17.35 -6.54 10.89
C GLN A 279 -17.07 -7.95 10.32
N PHE A 280 -15.86 -8.14 9.80
CA PHE A 280 -15.39 -9.46 9.41
C PHE A 280 -14.86 -10.21 10.64
N LYS A 281 -15.44 -11.38 10.90
CA LYS A 281 -15.00 -12.24 12.00
C LYS A 281 -13.79 -13.05 11.56
N LYS A 282 -12.60 -12.55 11.90
CA LYS A 282 -11.33 -13.20 11.59
C LYS A 282 -11.34 -14.65 12.11
N PRO A 283 -10.94 -15.62 11.27
CA PRO A 283 -10.90 -16.99 11.70
C PRO A 283 -9.77 -17.21 12.73
N GLY A 284 -9.90 -18.25 13.55
CA GLY A 284 -8.94 -18.56 14.63
C GLY A 284 -7.54 -18.95 14.15
N THR A 285 -6.63 -19.29 15.07
CA THR A 285 -5.32 -19.83 14.71
C THR A 285 -5.37 -21.34 14.51
N ASN A 286 -4.66 -21.87 13.50
CA ASN A 286 -4.64 -23.29 13.09
C ASN A 286 -5.95 -23.77 12.44
N LEU A 287 -6.36 -23.11 11.36
CA LEU A 287 -7.56 -23.45 10.62
C LEU A 287 -7.36 -24.67 9.75
N THR A 288 -8.38 -25.51 9.71
CA THR A 288 -8.55 -26.49 8.63
C THR A 288 -9.10 -25.79 7.38
N GLU A 289 -9.03 -26.46 6.24
CA GLU A 289 -9.64 -25.98 5.01
C GLU A 289 -11.17 -25.83 5.15
N GLU A 290 -11.83 -26.73 5.89
CA GLU A 290 -13.26 -26.66 6.22
C GLU A 290 -13.59 -25.39 7.03
N ASP A 291 -12.75 -25.04 8.03
CA ASP A 291 -12.94 -23.81 8.81
C ASP A 291 -12.82 -22.53 7.94
N LEU A 292 -11.97 -22.56 6.90
CA LEU A 292 -11.81 -21.44 5.98
C LEU A 292 -13.02 -21.30 5.05
N VAL A 293 -13.52 -22.43 4.52
CA VAL A 293 -14.73 -22.46 3.69
C VAL A 293 -15.93 -21.95 4.48
N ASP A 294 -16.16 -22.46 5.69
CA ASP A 294 -17.27 -22.02 6.55
C ASP A 294 -17.18 -20.52 6.89
N CYS A 295 -15.96 -20.01 7.12
CA CYS A 295 -15.71 -18.59 7.37
C CYS A 295 -16.09 -17.72 6.18
N VAL A 296 -15.65 -18.11 4.98
CA VAL A 296 -15.90 -17.41 3.73
C VAL A 296 -17.37 -17.47 3.35
N ASP A 297 -18.02 -18.63 3.46
CA ASP A 297 -19.45 -18.78 3.22
C ASP A 297 -20.25 -17.88 4.17
N THR A 298 -19.93 -17.88 5.47
CA THR A 298 -20.59 -17.00 6.44
C THR A 298 -20.41 -15.52 6.08
N ARG A 299 -19.25 -15.15 5.53
CA ARG A 299 -18.96 -13.77 5.10
C ARG A 299 -19.74 -13.41 3.84
N ILE A 300 -19.79 -14.29 2.83
CA ILE A 300 -20.56 -14.07 1.60
C ILE A 300 -22.04 -13.82 1.93
N HIS A 301 -22.67 -14.67 2.75
CA HIS A 301 -24.06 -14.48 3.15
C HIS A 301 -24.28 -13.14 3.89
N GLN A 302 -23.32 -12.72 4.73
CA GLN A 302 -23.40 -11.42 5.39
C GLN A 302 -23.35 -10.27 4.36
N LEU A 303 -22.46 -10.35 3.38
CA LEU A 303 -22.34 -9.31 2.35
C LEU A 303 -23.58 -9.26 1.46
N GLU A 304 -24.13 -10.41 1.07
CA GLU A 304 -25.39 -10.51 0.32
C GLU A 304 -26.57 -9.92 1.11
N ASP A 305 -26.68 -10.22 2.41
CA ASP A 305 -27.71 -9.64 3.28
C ASP A 305 -27.56 -8.10 3.38
N LEU A 306 -26.32 -7.59 3.46
CA LEU A 306 -26.05 -6.15 3.50
C LEU A 306 -26.37 -5.48 2.16
N GLU A 307 -25.91 -6.03 1.04
CA GLU A 307 -26.21 -5.54 -0.31
C GLU A 307 -27.72 -5.48 -0.54
N ALA A 308 -28.46 -6.54 -0.19
CA ALA A 308 -29.91 -6.56 -0.29
C ALA A 308 -30.58 -5.52 0.62
N ALA A 309 -30.08 -5.33 1.84
CA ALA A 309 -30.61 -4.32 2.75
C ALA A 309 -30.41 -2.90 2.22
N PHE A 310 -29.21 -2.57 1.72
CA PHE A 310 -28.94 -1.24 1.17
C PHE A 310 -29.64 -0.99 -0.17
N ALA A 311 -29.83 -2.02 -1.00
CA ALA A 311 -30.66 -1.92 -2.19
C ALA A 311 -32.15 -1.62 -1.86
N ASP A 312 -32.73 -2.31 -0.86
CA ASP A 312 -34.08 -2.00 -0.37
C ASP A 312 -34.17 -0.54 0.16
N LEU A 313 -33.12 -0.04 0.81
CA LEU A 313 -33.07 1.35 1.32
C LEU A 313 -32.98 2.40 0.20
N CYS A 314 -32.35 2.06 -0.93
CA CYS A 314 -32.37 2.91 -2.13
C CYS A 314 -33.78 3.06 -2.70
N ASP A 315 -34.60 2.00 -2.63
CA ASP A 315 -36.01 2.03 -3.05
C ASP A 315 -36.90 2.77 -2.02
N GLY A 316 -36.63 2.61 -0.72
CA GLY A 316 -37.34 3.31 0.34
C GLY A 316 -36.80 3.06 1.76
N ASP A 317 -36.62 4.14 2.53
CA ASP A 317 -36.06 4.12 3.89
C ASP A 317 -37.10 4.42 4.99
N ASP A 318 -38.33 3.96 4.78
CA ASP A 318 -39.42 4.06 5.75
C ASP A 318 -39.21 3.16 6.98
N GLU A 319 -39.96 3.44 8.05
CA GLU A 319 -39.80 2.75 9.33
C GLU A 319 -40.10 1.24 9.23
N GLU A 320 -40.99 0.80 8.34
CA GLU A 320 -41.31 -0.62 8.16
C GLU A 320 -40.14 -1.35 7.51
N THR A 321 -39.56 -0.78 6.44
CA THR A 321 -38.40 -1.35 5.73
C THR A 321 -37.18 -1.48 6.63
N VAL A 322 -36.84 -0.40 7.36
CA VAL A 322 -35.69 -0.39 8.27
C VAL A 322 -35.90 -1.38 9.43
N GLN A 323 -37.11 -1.44 9.99
CA GLN A 323 -37.40 -2.31 11.12
C GLN A 323 -37.49 -3.79 10.73
N LYS A 324 -37.92 -4.10 9.50
CA LYS A 324 -37.85 -5.44 8.91
C LYS A 324 -36.39 -5.92 8.88
N TRP A 325 -35.49 -5.14 8.31
CA TRP A 325 -34.07 -5.52 8.22
C TRP A 325 -33.41 -5.63 9.59
N ALA A 326 -33.67 -4.68 10.49
CA ALA A 326 -33.14 -4.71 11.84
C ALA A 326 -33.68 -5.85 12.73
N SER A 327 -34.68 -6.61 12.26
CA SER A 327 -35.13 -7.83 12.93
C SER A 327 -34.25 -9.06 12.64
N TYR A 328 -33.44 -9.00 11.58
CA TYR A 328 -32.47 -10.06 11.29
C TYR A 328 -31.25 -9.95 12.20
N PRO A 329 -30.62 -11.08 12.56
CA PRO A 329 -29.42 -11.08 13.38
C PRO A 329 -28.31 -10.23 12.75
N ARG A 330 -27.58 -9.45 13.55
CA ARG A 330 -26.46 -8.57 13.14
C ARG A 330 -26.85 -7.31 12.35
N MET A 331 -28.14 -7.06 12.14
CA MET A 331 -28.65 -5.86 11.46
C MET A 331 -29.29 -4.85 12.43
N GLU A 332 -29.20 -5.08 13.74
CA GLU A 332 -29.88 -4.26 14.75
C GLU A 332 -29.44 -2.80 14.69
N SER A 333 -28.17 -2.56 14.36
CA SER A 333 -27.58 -1.23 14.23
C SER A 333 -27.97 -0.49 12.95
N LEU A 334 -28.74 -1.09 12.04
CA LEU A 334 -29.24 -0.40 10.84
C LEU A 334 -30.21 0.73 11.18
N VAL A 335 -31.06 0.55 12.20
CA VAL A 335 -32.00 1.59 12.67
C VAL A 335 -31.28 2.86 13.11
N PRO A 336 -30.32 2.83 14.07
CA PRO A 336 -29.61 4.04 14.48
C PRO A 336 -28.76 4.64 13.35
N LEU A 337 -28.24 3.85 12.41
CA LEU A 337 -27.52 4.36 11.24
C LEU A 337 -28.44 5.23 10.37
N VAL A 338 -29.56 4.67 9.92
CA VAL A 338 -30.53 5.37 9.06
C VAL A 338 -31.07 6.62 9.76
N GLN A 339 -31.39 6.53 11.06
CA GLN A 339 -31.83 7.68 11.84
C GLN A 339 -30.77 8.80 11.92
N SER A 340 -29.49 8.46 12.05
CA SER A 340 -28.39 9.43 12.04
C SER A 340 -28.27 10.12 10.68
N LEU A 341 -28.26 9.33 9.61
CA LEU A 341 -28.12 9.81 8.23
C LEU A 341 -29.27 10.77 7.87
N LYS A 342 -30.53 10.38 8.10
CA LYS A 342 -31.72 11.20 7.82
C LYS A 342 -31.78 12.50 8.64
N LYS A 343 -31.06 12.57 9.76
CA LYS A 343 -30.96 13.79 10.58
C LYS A 343 -30.07 14.84 9.95
N ARG A 344 -29.08 14.41 9.17
CA ARG A 344 -28.07 15.26 8.52
C ARG A 344 -28.34 15.47 7.04
N MET A 345 -28.97 14.51 6.39
CA MET A 345 -29.18 14.45 4.94
C MET A 345 -30.66 14.31 4.63
N GLU A 346 -31.15 15.11 3.67
CA GLU A 346 -32.55 15.02 3.22
C GLU A 346 -32.82 13.69 2.49
N ALA A 347 -31.86 13.24 1.68
CA ALA A 347 -31.84 11.95 1.02
C ALA A 347 -30.43 11.35 1.20
N PRO A 348 -30.25 10.37 2.10
CA PRO A 348 -28.99 9.64 2.22
C PRO A 348 -28.64 8.89 0.94
N ASP A 349 -27.37 8.91 0.55
CA ASP A 349 -26.85 8.08 -0.54
C ASP A 349 -26.50 6.70 0.02
N TYR A 350 -27.47 5.78 0.00
CA TYR A 350 -27.32 4.45 0.58
C TYR A 350 -26.34 3.56 -0.19
N GLU A 351 -26.13 3.82 -1.48
CA GLU A 351 -25.08 3.15 -2.26
C GLU A 351 -23.71 3.55 -1.70
N MET A 352 -23.45 4.85 -1.54
CA MET A 352 -22.20 5.34 -0.94
C MET A 352 -22.00 4.85 0.51
N VAL A 353 -23.08 4.71 1.28
CA VAL A 353 -23.03 4.15 2.64
C VAL A 353 -22.64 2.66 2.60
N HIS A 354 -23.17 1.89 1.65
CA HIS A 354 -22.79 0.49 1.43
C HIS A 354 -21.31 0.37 1.07
N GLN A 355 -20.86 1.16 0.08
CA GLN A 355 -19.45 1.22 -0.34
C GLN A 355 -18.52 1.56 0.84
N ALA A 356 -18.88 2.57 1.64
CA ALA A 356 -18.12 2.91 2.85
C ALA A 356 -18.06 1.73 3.83
N GLY A 357 -19.16 1.01 4.02
CA GLY A 357 -19.22 -0.17 4.88
C GLY A 357 -18.29 -1.30 4.45
N LEU A 358 -18.22 -1.58 3.15
CA LEU A 358 -17.33 -2.61 2.58
C LEU A 358 -15.86 -2.36 2.94
N THR A 359 -15.47 -1.09 3.12
CA THR A 359 -14.10 -0.69 3.43
C THR A 359 -13.76 -0.63 4.94
N CYS A 360 -14.70 -1.05 5.79
CA CYS A 360 -14.63 -0.91 7.25
C CYS A 360 -14.60 -2.26 8.00
N ASP A 361 -14.31 -3.36 7.32
CA ASP A 361 -14.68 -4.69 7.76
C ASP A 361 -13.61 -5.44 8.60
N TYR A 362 -12.39 -5.62 8.08
CA TYR A 362 -11.29 -6.33 8.74
C TYR A 362 -10.05 -5.46 8.96
N SER A 363 -9.81 -4.53 8.04
CA SER A 363 -8.79 -3.48 8.06
C SER A 363 -9.44 -2.19 7.59
N GLU A 364 -9.13 -1.10 8.28
CA GLU A 364 -9.57 0.21 7.84
C GLU A 364 -8.71 0.68 6.66
N LEU A 365 -9.30 1.44 5.73
CA LEU A 365 -8.53 2.05 4.65
C LEU A 365 -7.45 3.00 5.19
N PRO A 366 -6.28 3.01 4.55
CA PRO A 366 -5.22 3.97 4.80
C PRO A 366 -5.70 5.42 4.90
N HIS A 367 -5.18 6.17 5.88
CA HIS A 367 -5.38 7.61 5.97
C HIS A 367 -4.14 8.24 6.60
N HIS A 368 -3.34 8.92 5.78
CA HIS A 368 -2.14 9.65 6.19
C HIS A 368 -1.86 10.76 5.17
N VAL A 369 -2.38 11.97 5.45
CA VAL A 369 -2.05 13.17 4.67
C VAL A 369 -0.65 13.63 5.05
N SER A 370 0.34 13.33 4.20
CA SER A 370 1.74 13.64 4.44
C SER A 370 2.03 15.12 4.40
N THR A 371 2.95 15.57 5.24
CA THR A 371 3.57 16.89 5.12
C THR A 371 4.51 16.96 3.91
N GLU A 372 4.83 18.16 3.43
CA GLU A 372 5.81 18.35 2.34
C GLU A 372 7.16 17.66 2.62
N GLN A 373 7.59 17.66 3.89
CA GLN A 373 8.83 17.03 4.31
C GLN A 373 8.75 15.49 4.25
N GLU A 374 7.61 14.91 4.65
CA GLU A 374 7.39 13.46 4.55
C GLU A 374 7.32 13.00 3.09
N ILE A 375 6.64 13.77 2.23
CA ILE A 375 6.63 13.54 0.77
C ILE A 375 8.07 13.52 0.25
N GLU A 376 8.92 14.48 0.62
CA GLU A 376 10.32 14.51 0.19
C GLU A 376 11.11 13.27 0.65
N TYR A 377 10.91 12.83 1.89
CA TYR A 377 11.54 11.60 2.40
C TYR A 377 11.08 10.34 1.67
N LEU A 378 9.80 10.26 1.29
CA LEU A 378 9.25 9.14 0.52
C LEU A 378 9.76 9.16 -0.92
N ILE A 379 9.78 10.32 -1.58
CA ILE A 379 10.39 10.52 -2.91
C ILE A 379 11.85 10.07 -2.90
N GLN A 380 12.60 10.44 -1.86
CA GLN A 380 13.99 10.02 -1.69
C GLN A 380 14.12 8.51 -1.46
N SER A 381 13.17 7.88 -0.76
CA SER A 381 13.13 6.44 -0.54
C SER A 381 12.90 5.68 -1.85
N VAL A 382 11.90 6.11 -2.62
CA VAL A 382 11.60 5.57 -3.96
C VAL A 382 12.81 5.72 -4.87
N TYR A 383 13.47 6.89 -4.88
CA TYR A 383 14.72 7.06 -5.61
C TYR A 383 15.78 6.02 -5.25
N TYR A 384 16.02 5.76 -3.96
CA TYR A 384 17.03 4.78 -3.55
C TYR A 384 16.64 3.33 -3.85
N VAL A 385 15.36 2.99 -3.76
CA VAL A 385 14.87 1.67 -4.19
C VAL A 385 15.14 1.52 -5.69
N LEU A 386 14.59 2.42 -6.52
CA LEU A 386 14.67 2.37 -7.98
C LEU A 386 16.10 2.46 -8.51
N LYS A 387 16.99 3.25 -7.88
CA LYS A 387 18.40 3.35 -8.25
C LYS A 387 19.11 2.00 -8.26
N ASN A 388 18.68 1.08 -7.39
CA ASN A 388 19.26 -0.24 -7.26
C ASN A 388 18.55 -1.30 -8.13
N LEU A 389 17.50 -0.94 -8.87
CA LEU A 389 16.77 -1.87 -9.74
C LEU A 389 17.21 -1.70 -11.20
N PRO A 390 17.01 -2.73 -12.05
CA PRO A 390 17.14 -2.57 -13.49
C PRO A 390 16.16 -1.51 -14.02
N LYS A 391 16.45 -0.97 -15.21
CA LYS A 391 15.54 -0.02 -15.87
C LYS A 391 14.20 -0.71 -16.22
N PRO A 392 13.04 -0.15 -15.84
CA PRO A 392 11.74 -0.71 -16.20
C PRO A 392 11.50 -0.66 -17.71
N THR A 393 10.57 -1.49 -18.19
CA THR A 393 10.19 -1.49 -19.61
C THR A 393 9.11 -0.45 -19.91
N VAL A 394 8.18 -0.27 -18.98
CA VAL A 394 7.11 0.74 -19.00
C VAL A 394 6.94 1.24 -17.56
N VAL A 395 6.63 2.53 -17.41
CA VAL A 395 6.18 3.11 -16.15
C VAL A 395 4.72 3.53 -16.30
N THR A 396 3.93 3.21 -15.29
CA THR A 396 2.54 3.66 -15.13
C THR A 396 2.43 4.45 -13.83
N ILE A 397 1.61 5.50 -13.84
CA ILE A 397 1.36 6.37 -12.69
C ILE A 397 -0.14 6.62 -12.62
N ALA A 398 -0.77 6.33 -11.49
CA ALA A 398 -2.14 6.71 -11.19
C ALA A 398 -2.15 7.93 -10.26
N ARG A 399 -2.99 8.91 -10.57
CA ARG A 399 -3.08 10.15 -9.79
C ARG A 399 -3.99 9.99 -8.58
N SER A 400 -5.06 9.22 -8.73
CA SER A 400 -6.05 8.92 -7.68
C SER A 400 -6.52 10.20 -7.00
N SER A 401 -6.75 11.27 -7.79
CA SER A 401 -7.14 12.58 -7.25
C SER A 401 -8.61 12.91 -7.46
N LEU A 402 -9.27 12.28 -8.45
CA LEU A 402 -10.72 12.41 -8.64
C LEU A 402 -11.56 11.50 -7.74
N ASP A 403 -10.96 10.42 -7.22
CA ASP A 403 -11.57 9.50 -6.24
C ASP A 403 -11.21 9.87 -4.78
N ASP A 404 -10.54 11.01 -4.59
CA ASP A 404 -10.13 11.60 -3.32
C ASP A 404 -9.13 10.77 -2.48
N TYR A 405 -8.48 9.74 -3.04
CA TYR A 405 -7.46 8.97 -2.30
C TYR A 405 -6.13 9.73 -2.18
N CYS A 406 -5.59 10.28 -3.27
CA CYS A 406 -4.48 11.21 -3.24
C CYS A 406 -5.00 12.65 -3.05
N PRO A 407 -4.53 13.40 -2.04
CA PRO A 407 -5.00 14.77 -1.83
C PRO A 407 -4.82 15.67 -3.06
N SER A 408 -5.94 16.18 -3.60
CA SER A 408 -5.96 17.06 -4.79
C SER A 408 -5.02 18.28 -4.69
N GLU A 409 -4.78 18.77 -3.47
CA GLU A 409 -3.88 19.88 -3.19
C GLU A 409 -2.38 19.49 -3.23
N GLN A 410 -2.06 18.20 -3.25
CA GLN A 410 -0.69 17.65 -3.25
C GLN A 410 -0.33 16.90 -4.54
N VAL A 411 -1.33 16.32 -5.23
CA VAL A 411 -1.13 15.40 -6.37
C VAL A 411 -0.18 15.94 -7.44
N ASP A 412 -0.35 17.19 -7.88
CA ASP A 412 0.48 17.77 -8.95
C ASP A 412 1.95 17.91 -8.51
N THR A 413 2.18 18.31 -7.26
CA THR A 413 3.54 18.43 -6.71
C THR A 413 4.20 17.05 -6.56
N ILE A 414 3.45 16.05 -6.11
CA ILE A 414 3.95 14.67 -5.99
C ILE A 414 4.29 14.13 -7.39
N GLN A 415 3.39 14.27 -8.37
CA GLN A 415 3.58 13.85 -9.76
C GLN A 415 4.87 14.44 -10.36
N GLU A 416 5.08 15.75 -10.21
CA GLU A 416 6.28 16.42 -10.71
C GLU A 416 7.57 15.87 -10.08
N LYS A 417 7.55 15.61 -8.77
CA LYS A 417 8.70 15.03 -8.03
C LYS A 417 8.99 13.60 -8.49
N VAL A 418 7.97 12.75 -8.65
CA VAL A 418 8.11 11.38 -9.15
C VAL A 418 8.71 11.39 -10.55
N ILE A 419 8.17 12.19 -11.47
CA ILE A 419 8.71 12.31 -12.84
C ILE A 419 10.15 12.83 -12.82
N SER A 420 10.49 13.77 -11.93
CA SER A 420 11.86 14.26 -11.75
C SER A 420 12.82 13.14 -11.31
N VAL A 421 12.42 12.31 -10.34
CA VAL A 421 13.17 11.12 -9.93
C VAL A 421 13.37 10.15 -11.10
N LEU A 422 12.32 9.85 -11.86
CA LEU A 422 12.41 8.97 -13.03
C LEU A 422 13.36 9.53 -14.09
N ARG A 423 13.33 10.85 -14.36
CA ARG A 423 14.25 11.51 -15.31
C ARG A 423 15.69 11.42 -14.83
N SER A 424 15.92 11.64 -13.53
CA SER A 424 17.25 11.56 -12.91
C SER A 424 17.85 10.16 -13.06
N LEU A 425 17.05 9.11 -12.86
CA LEU A 425 17.50 7.73 -12.90
C LEU A 425 17.63 7.17 -14.33
N TYR A 426 16.69 7.51 -15.21
CA TYR A 426 16.53 6.81 -16.49
C TYR A 426 16.76 7.67 -17.74
N GLY A 427 17.04 8.97 -17.58
CA GLY A 427 17.33 9.92 -18.65
C GLY A 427 16.06 10.50 -19.30
N SER A 428 16.07 10.60 -20.63
CA SER A 428 14.91 11.10 -21.38
C SER A 428 13.72 10.15 -21.25
N LEU A 429 12.53 10.72 -21.01
CA LEU A 429 11.27 10.02 -20.80
C LEU A 429 10.25 10.47 -21.85
N ASP A 430 9.46 9.52 -22.34
CA ASP A 430 8.29 9.77 -23.19
C ASP A 430 7.05 9.81 -22.29
N VAL A 431 6.72 11.00 -21.77
CA VAL A 431 5.67 11.20 -20.76
C VAL A 431 4.33 11.52 -21.42
N HIS A 432 3.30 10.76 -21.08
CA HIS A 432 1.93 10.92 -21.58
C HIS A 432 0.98 11.22 -20.42
N LEU A 433 0.39 12.42 -20.40
CA LEU A 433 -0.61 12.84 -19.41
C LEU A 433 -2.01 12.56 -19.95
N VAL A 434 -2.51 11.35 -19.72
CA VAL A 434 -3.75 10.84 -20.33
C VAL A 434 -4.97 11.60 -19.80
N TYR A 435 -5.03 11.82 -18.49
CA TYR A 435 -6.07 12.59 -17.80
C TYR A 435 -6.28 14.00 -18.37
N SER A 436 -5.25 14.60 -18.98
CA SER A 436 -5.35 15.93 -19.59
C SER A 436 -6.03 15.93 -20.96
N ALA A 437 -6.00 14.81 -21.69
CA ALA A 437 -6.57 14.73 -23.04
C ALA A 437 -8.11 14.78 -23.01
N GLU A 438 -8.73 14.23 -21.97
CA GLU A 438 -10.18 14.18 -21.82
C GLU A 438 -10.79 15.56 -21.54
N SER A 439 -10.04 16.43 -20.86
CA SER A 439 -10.44 17.83 -20.57
C SER A 439 -10.59 18.72 -21.81
N THR A 440 -10.03 18.32 -22.97
CA THR A 440 -10.12 19.10 -24.22
C THR A 440 -11.33 18.73 -25.09
N SER A 441 -12.16 17.79 -24.66
CA SER A 441 -13.36 17.33 -25.36
C SER A 441 -14.68 17.86 -24.78
N SER A 442 -14.62 18.80 -23.84
CA SER A 442 -15.79 19.49 -23.24
C SER A 442 -16.18 20.78 -23.96
#